data_AF-A0A821RLF0-F1
#
_entry.id   AF-A0A821RLF0-F1
#
_cell.length_a   1.000
_cell.length_b   1.000
_cell.length_c   1.000
_cell.angle_alpha   90.00
_cell.angle_beta   90.00
_cell.angle_gamma   90.00
#
_symmetry.space_group_name_H-M   'P 1'
#
loop_
_entity.id
_entity.type
_entity.pdbx_description
1 polymer ?
#
loop_
_entity_poly.entity_id
_entity_poly.type
_entity_poly.pdbx_seq_one_letter_code
_entity_poly.pdbx_strand_id
1 'polypeptide(L)' 'TPVHHVADRTPLRRHRCFKKNEIQILHQAYNRDSHPSTETLQQLAVHLEAPIEKVRVSFLSLYVFN' A
#
# COMPACT_ATOMS: atom_id res chain seq x y z
N THR A 1 -14.61 10.36 40.82
CA THR A 1 -13.72 9.46 40.06
C THR A 1 -13.60 10.01 38.65
N PRO A 2 -12.44 10.52 38.19
CA PRO A 2 -12.36 11.02 36.84
C PRO A 2 -12.19 9.83 35.89
N VAL A 3 -13.14 9.71 34.98
CA VAL A 3 -13.19 8.70 33.93
C VAL A 3 -12.18 9.12 32.85
N HIS A 4 -11.08 8.40 32.72
CA HIS A 4 -10.14 8.59 31.61
C HIS A 4 -10.81 8.11 30.32
N HIS A 5 -11.50 9.03 29.65
CA HIS A 5 -11.85 8.92 28.24
C HIS A 5 -10.56 9.16 27.44
N VAL A 6 -9.73 8.11 27.31
CA VAL A 6 -8.69 8.07 26.28
C VAL A 6 -9.44 7.97 24.95
N ALA A 7 -9.77 9.14 24.40
CA ALA A 7 -10.02 9.26 22.98
C ALA A 7 -8.73 8.79 22.29
N ASP A 8 -8.69 7.51 21.91
CA ASP A 8 -7.74 6.96 20.97
C ASP A 8 -7.98 7.66 19.63
N ARG A 9 -7.52 8.91 19.55
CA ARG A 9 -7.32 9.58 18.28
C ARG A 9 -6.05 8.98 17.72
N THR A 10 -6.09 7.71 17.31
CA THR A 10 -5.13 7.21 16.35
C THR A 10 -5.22 8.20 15.18
N PRO A 11 -4.18 9.01 14.92
CA PRO A 11 -4.24 9.90 13.78
C PRO A 11 -4.50 9.00 12.58
N LEU A 12 -5.56 9.27 11.82
CA LEU A 12 -5.77 8.73 10.49
C LEU A 12 -4.49 9.09 9.72
N ARG A 13 -3.49 8.20 9.79
CA ARG A 13 -2.18 8.46 9.24
C ARG A 13 -2.45 8.70 7.79
N ARG A 14 -2.25 9.94 7.31
CA ARG A 14 -2.28 10.24 5.89
C ARG A 14 -1.42 9.16 5.24
N HIS A 15 -2.07 8.22 4.54
CA HIS A 15 -1.37 7.10 3.94
C HIS A 15 -0.37 7.74 2.98
N ARG A 16 0.92 7.68 3.33
CA ARG A 16 2.02 8.25 2.56
C ARG A 16 1.83 7.82 1.10
N CYS A 17 1.70 8.75 0.16
CA CYS A 17 1.67 8.39 -1.27
C CYS A 17 2.97 7.70 -1.66
N PHE A 18 2.91 6.74 -2.60
CA PHE A 18 4.14 6.16 -3.14
C PHE A 18 4.95 7.28 -3.84
N LYS A 19 6.24 7.36 -3.53
CA LYS A 19 7.20 8.22 -4.22
C LYS A 19 7.34 7.74 -5.67
N LYS A 20 7.82 8.62 -6.55
CA LYS A 20 8.07 8.30 -7.96
C LYS A 20 8.88 7.01 -8.17
N ASN A 21 9.91 6.79 -7.34
CA ASN A 21 10.73 5.56 -7.39
C ASN A 21 9.92 4.32 -6.98
N GLU A 22 9.08 4.42 -5.95
CA GLU A 22 8.22 3.34 -5.48
C GLU A 22 7.14 2.99 -6.53
N ILE A 23 6.61 4.01 -7.22
CA ILE A 23 5.69 3.84 -8.34
C ILE A 23 6.38 3.10 -9.49
N GLN A 24 7.63 3.43 -9.83
CA GLN A 24 8.38 2.70 -10.86
C GLN A 24 8.57 1.22 -10.52
N ILE A 25 8.85 0.90 -9.25
CA ILE A 25 8.95 -0.49 -8.78
C ILE A 25 7.61 -1.21 -8.94
N LEU A 26 6.50 -0.56 -8.57
CA LEU A 26 5.15 -1.11 -8.76
C LEU A 26 4.81 -1.35 -10.23
N HIS A 27 5.13 -0.40 -11.12
CA HIS A 27 4.94 -0.57 -12.56
C HIS A 27 5.82 -1.68 -13.14
N GLN A 28 7.07 -1.80 -12.70
CA GLN A 28 7.97 -2.86 -13.15
C GLN A 28 7.47 -4.23 -12.69
N ALA A 29 6.98 -4.33 -11.46
CA ALA A 29 6.35 -5.54 -10.94
C ALA A 29 5.08 -5.90 -11.72
N TYR A 30 4.22 -4.90 -12.01
CA TYR A 30 3.01 -5.08 -12.80
C TYR A 30 3.27 -5.53 -14.26
N ASN A 31 4.33 -5.02 -14.89
CA ASN A 31 4.74 -5.45 -16.22
C ASN A 31 5.26 -6.90 -16.25
N ARG A 32 5.87 -7.36 -15.14
CA ARG A 32 6.30 -8.75 -15.01
C ARG A 32 5.15 -9.69 -14.73
N ASP A 33 4.24 -9.25 -13.87
CA ASP A 33 3.08 -10.01 -13.46
C ASP A 33 1.93 -9.06 -13.13
N SER A 34 0.94 -9.01 -14.01
CA SER A 34 -0.18 -8.06 -13.90
C SER A 34 -1.21 -8.49 -12.85
N HIS A 35 -1.16 -9.76 -12.41
CA HIS A 35 -2.04 -10.35 -11.40
C HIS A 35 -1.22 -11.05 -10.29
N PRO A 36 -0.48 -10.27 -9.48
CA PRO A 36 0.37 -10.85 -8.45
C PRO A 36 -0.44 -11.59 -7.40
N SER A 37 0.04 -12.78 -7.07
CA SER A 37 -0.42 -13.54 -5.91
C SER A 37 -0.25 -12.73 -4.62
N THR A 38 -1.02 -13.09 -3.59
CA THR A 38 -0.95 -12.45 -2.27
C THR A 38 0.47 -12.45 -1.70
N GLU A 39 1.24 -13.52 -1.91
CA GLU A 39 2.65 -13.60 -1.49
C GLU A 39 3.53 -12.55 -2.18
N THR A 40 3.38 -12.36 -3.49
CA THR A 40 4.12 -11.35 -4.26
C THR A 40 3.77 -9.94 -3.80
N LEU A 41 2.48 -9.66 -3.56
CA LEU A 41 2.02 -8.39 -3.00
C LEU A 41 2.59 -8.14 -1.60
N GLN A 42 2.72 -9.19 -0.79
CA GLN A 42 3.30 -9.11 0.55
C GLN A 42 4.81 -8.84 0.49
N GLN A 43 5.54 -9.48 -0.42
CA GLN A 43 6.96 -9.17 -0.65
C GLN A 43 7.17 -7.71 -1.11
N LEU A 44 6.30 -7.21 -2.00
CA LEU A 44 6.32 -5.81 -2.43
C LEU A 44 5.97 -4.85 -1.28
N ALA A 45 5.01 -5.21 -0.43
CA ALA A 45 4.64 -4.44 0.76
C ALA A 45 5.81 -4.30 1.73
N VAL A 46 6.55 -5.39 1.97
CA VAL A 46 7.77 -5.39 2.78
C VAL A 46 8.86 -4.53 2.13
N HIS A 47 9.09 -4.70 0.83
CA HIS A 47 10.12 -3.97 0.10
C HIS A 47 9.85 -2.45 0.03
N LEU A 48 8.58 -2.05 -0.08
CA LEU A 48 8.14 -0.66 -0.17
C LEU A 48 7.81 -0.04 1.20
N GLU A 49 8.02 -0.79 2.29
CA GLU A 49 7.65 -0.42 3.66
C GLU A 49 6.22 0.16 3.73
N ALA A 50 5.30 -0.51 3.05
CA ALA A 50 3.93 -0.05 2.84
C ALA A 50 2.92 -1.16 3.20
N PRO A 51 1.70 -0.79 3.64
CA PRO A 51 0.67 -1.78 3.91
C PRO A 51 0.25 -2.49 2.61
N ILE A 52 0.05 -3.81 2.70
CA ILE A 52 -0.32 -4.67 1.56
C ILE A 52 -1.58 -4.17 0.84
N GLU A 53 -2.55 -3.64 1.58
CA GLU A 53 -3.79 -3.10 1.03
C GLU A 53 -3.53 -1.92 0.08
N LYS A 54 -2.54 -1.08 0.39
CA LYS A 54 -2.14 0.04 -0.47
C LYS A 54 -1.43 -0.45 -1.74
N VAL A 55 -0.62 -1.50 -1.64
CA VAL A 55 -0.01 -2.15 -2.81
C VAL A 55 -1.09 -2.73 -3.71
N ARG A 56 -2.08 -3.44 -3.14
CA ARG A 56 -3.24 -3.98 -3.88
C ARG A 56 -4.04 -2.91 -4.61
N VAL A 57 -4.40 -1.83 -3.92
CA VAL A 57 -5.12 -0.69 -4.52
C VAL A 57 -4.31 -0.05 -5.65
N SER A 58 -2.98 0.05 -5.49
CA SER A 58 -2.13 0.58 -6.54
C SER A 58 -2.08 -0.33 -7.76
N PHE A 59 -2.01 -1.64 -7.57
CA PHE A 59 -2.09 -2.62 -8.67
C PHE A 59 -3.45 -2.57 -9.39
N LEU A 60 -4.55 -2.47 -8.66
CA LEU A 60 -5.88 -2.28 -9.25
C LEU A 60 -5.96 -0.99 -10.06
N SER A 61 -5.37 0.10 -9.55
CA SER A 61 -5.28 1.34 -10.31
C SER A 61 -4.49 1.16 -11.60
N LEU A 62 -3.39 0.40 -11.60
CA LEU A 62 -2.60 0.13 -12.81
C LEU A 62 -3.37 -0.71 -13.85
N TYR A 63 -4.25 -1.58 -13.38
CA TYR A 63 -5.10 -2.43 -14.22
C TYR A 63 -6.23 -1.66 -14.91
N VAL A 64 -6.87 -0.70 -14.22
CA VAL A 64 -7.99 0.07 -14.79
C VAL A 64 -7.54 1.05 -15.88
N PHE A 65 -6.27 1.44 -15.90
CA PHE A 65 -5.71 2.38 -16.86
C PHE A 65 -4.91 1.73 -18.01
N ASN A 66 -4.82 0.39 -18.08
CA ASN A 66 -4.27 -0.37 -19.23
C ASN A 66 -5.42 -0.95 -20.07
#